data_AF-A0A0R3VTY0-F1
#
_entry.id   AF-A0A0R3VTY0-F1
#
_cell.length_a   1.000
_cell.length_b   1.000
_cell.length_c   1.000
_cell.angle_alpha   90.00
_cell.angle_beta   90.00
_cell.angle_gamma   90.00
#
_symmetry.space_group_name_H-M   'P 1'
#
loop_
_entity.id
_entity.type
_entity.pdbx_description
1 polymer ?
#
loop_
_entity_poly.entity_id
_entity_poly.type
_entity_poly.pdbx_seq_one_letter_code
_entity_poly.pdbx_strand_id
1 'polypeptide(L)'
;MITKSTELPTLEELEVPEIKMTAVPLLAAALYMGKYCDQQSKEFMLCNQENHDPRKCLKEGKDVTACGLEFLKLMKKNCADVFAPYYQCIWKHGGPYFSIQNCRKLQYPLDNCVKEKMGLERPELGYFNRVRLVDTKRPKPIPKLAPMPERIPDMPDFDSMPDPEKLEARKHVNEAMV
;
A
#
# COMPACT_ATOMS: atom_id res chain seq x y z
N MET A 1 -21.14 1.85 -0.16
CA MET A 1 -21.85 0.60 -0.52
C MET A 1 -21.49 0.27 -1.96
N ILE A 2 -21.25 -1.01 -2.28
CA ILE A 2 -20.91 -1.45 -3.65
C ILE A 2 -22.19 -1.41 -4.49
N THR A 3 -22.20 -0.62 -5.55
CA THR A 3 -23.32 -0.50 -6.49
C THR A 3 -23.10 -1.34 -7.74
N LYS A 4 -24.16 -1.65 -8.49
CA LYS A 4 -24.10 -2.41 -9.77
C LYS A 4 -23.21 -1.76 -10.83
N SER A 5 -22.91 -0.47 -10.72
CA SER A 5 -21.97 0.27 -11.58
C SER A 5 -20.49 0.02 -11.29
N THR A 6 -20.18 -0.79 -10.27
CA THR A 6 -18.81 -1.03 -9.82
C THR A 6 -18.24 -2.24 -10.55
N GLU A 7 -17.31 -2.03 -11.48
CA GLU A 7 -16.66 -3.10 -12.25
C GLU A 7 -15.74 -3.95 -11.37
N LEU A 8 -16.15 -5.18 -11.07
CA LEU A 8 -15.35 -6.14 -10.31
C LEU A 8 -14.61 -7.08 -11.27
N PRO A 9 -13.37 -7.49 -10.91
CA PRO A 9 -12.63 -8.49 -11.67
C PRO A 9 -13.36 -9.84 -11.64
N THR A 10 -13.08 -10.67 -12.64
CA THR A 10 -13.62 -12.03 -12.71
C THR A 10 -13.03 -12.92 -11.59
N LEU A 11 -13.72 -14.01 -11.24
CA LEU A 11 -13.23 -14.96 -10.24
C LEU A 11 -11.92 -15.64 -10.68
N GLU A 12 -11.80 -15.97 -11.97
CA GLU A 12 -10.61 -16.57 -12.56
C GLU A 12 -9.38 -15.67 -12.43
N GLU A 13 -9.56 -14.35 -12.51
CA GLU A 13 -8.48 -13.40 -12.27
C GLU A 13 -8.03 -13.34 -10.80
N LEU A 14 -8.89 -13.71 -9.85
CA LEU A 14 -8.58 -13.69 -8.42
C LEU A 14 -7.98 -15.02 -7.94
N GLU A 15 -8.13 -16.09 -8.70
CA GLU A 15 -7.58 -17.40 -8.36
C GLU A 15 -6.04 -17.39 -8.49
N VAL A 16 -5.38 -17.50 -7.35
CA VAL A 16 -3.93 -17.48 -7.19
C VAL A 16 -3.55 -18.53 -6.13
N PRO A 17 -2.44 -19.27 -6.28
CA PRO A 17 -2.00 -20.18 -5.23
C PRO A 17 -1.71 -19.41 -3.93
N GLU A 18 -2.44 -19.77 -2.87
CA GLU A 18 -2.30 -19.13 -1.57
C GLU A 18 -1.12 -19.67 -0.75
N ILE A 19 -0.53 -18.81 0.08
CA ILE A 19 0.45 -19.20 1.09
C ILE A 19 -0.28 -19.77 2.32
N LYS A 20 -0.46 -21.08 2.33
CA LYS A 20 -1.12 -21.81 3.43
C LYS A 20 -0.17 -22.03 4.61
N MET A 21 0.12 -20.97 5.36
CA MET A 21 0.94 -21.03 6.58
C MET A 21 0.27 -20.31 7.75
N THR A 22 0.60 -20.73 8.97
CA THR A 22 0.18 -20.02 10.19
C THR A 22 1.01 -18.75 10.41
N ALA A 23 0.53 -17.86 11.27
CA ALA A 23 1.15 -16.55 11.50
C ALA A 23 2.61 -16.64 12.01
N VAL A 24 2.90 -17.58 12.92
CA VAL A 24 4.24 -17.70 13.54
C VAL A 24 5.36 -18.09 12.57
N PRO A 25 5.25 -19.16 11.76
CA PRO A 25 6.28 -19.47 10.78
C PRO A 25 6.41 -18.35 9.73
N LEU A 26 5.31 -17.69 9.34
CA LEU A 26 5.39 -16.53 8.45
C LEU A 26 6.19 -15.39 9.09
N LEU A 27 5.94 -15.08 10.36
CA LEU A 27 6.68 -14.06 11.12
C LEU A 27 8.17 -14.41 11.27
N ALA A 28 8.47 -15.68 11.55
CA ALA A 28 9.84 -16.18 11.66
C ALA A 28 10.62 -16.03 10.35
N ALA A 29 9.96 -16.21 9.21
CA ALA A 29 10.53 -16.06 7.88
C ALA A 29 10.52 -14.61 7.34
N ALA A 30 9.75 -13.70 7.95
CA ALA A 30 9.41 -12.39 7.38
C ALA A 30 10.63 -11.53 7.03
N LEU A 31 11.67 -11.51 7.87
CA LEU A 31 12.87 -10.70 7.59
C LEU A 31 13.63 -11.17 6.34
N TYR A 32 13.66 -12.49 6.12
CA TYR A 32 14.33 -13.10 4.98
C TYR A 32 13.50 -12.98 3.71
N MET A 33 12.20 -13.30 3.83
CA MET A 33 11.25 -13.17 2.74
C MET A 33 11.13 -11.71 2.27
N GLY A 34 11.11 -10.76 3.21
CA GLY A 34 11.07 -9.34 2.91
C GLY A 34 12.33 -8.84 2.19
N LYS A 35 13.52 -9.41 2.49
CA LYS A 35 14.75 -9.08 1.75
C LYS A 35 14.75 -9.71 0.36
N TYR A 36 14.29 -10.95 0.24
CA TYR A 36 14.28 -11.70 -1.01
C TYR A 36 13.26 -11.15 -2.01
N CYS A 37 12.04 -10.85 -1.55
CA CYS A 37 10.93 -10.33 -2.36
C CYS A 37 10.79 -8.81 -2.30
N ASP A 38 11.86 -8.09 -1.97
CA ASP A 38 11.81 -6.65 -1.70
C ASP A 38 11.32 -5.85 -2.92
N GLN A 39 11.78 -6.21 -4.13
CA GLN A 39 11.44 -5.53 -5.37
C GLN A 39 9.94 -5.64 -5.68
N GLN A 40 9.42 -6.87 -5.70
CA GLN A 40 8.02 -7.17 -6.02
C GLN A 40 7.09 -6.54 -4.97
N SER A 41 7.47 -6.66 -3.69
CA SER A 41 6.67 -6.12 -2.59
C SER A 41 6.55 -4.60 -2.68
N LYS A 42 7.63 -3.92 -3.05
CA LYS A 42 7.63 -2.46 -3.18
C LYS A 42 6.93 -1.98 -4.44
N GLU A 43 7.04 -2.70 -5.54
CA GLU A 43 6.27 -2.41 -6.75
C GLU A 43 4.77 -2.49 -6.48
N PHE A 44 4.32 -3.53 -5.77
CA PHE A 44 2.92 -3.65 -5.33
C PHE A 44 2.50 -2.52 -4.39
N MET A 45 3.31 -2.20 -3.38
CA MET A 45 2.99 -1.12 -2.44
C MET A 45 2.94 0.25 -3.13
N LEU A 46 3.85 0.52 -4.08
CA LEU A 46 3.83 1.74 -4.87
C LEU A 46 2.58 1.78 -5.78
N CYS A 47 2.20 0.66 -6.41
CA CYS A 47 0.99 0.58 -7.21
C CYS A 47 -0.26 0.90 -6.38
N ASN A 48 -0.36 0.31 -5.19
CA ASN A 48 -1.51 0.52 -4.31
C ASN A 48 -1.57 1.97 -3.81
N GLN A 49 -0.41 2.55 -3.49
CA GLN A 49 -0.31 3.93 -3.04
C GLN A 49 -0.63 4.95 -4.13
N GLU A 50 -0.27 4.69 -5.39
CA GLU A 50 -0.54 5.62 -6.50
C GLU A 50 -1.96 5.51 -7.06
N ASN A 51 -2.51 4.30 -7.15
CA ASN A 51 -3.83 4.08 -7.74
C ASN A 51 -4.97 4.24 -6.74
N HIS A 52 -4.74 3.97 -5.45
CA HIS A 52 -5.76 3.86 -4.41
C HIS A 52 -6.90 2.85 -4.72
N ASP A 53 -6.72 2.00 -5.75
CA ASP A 53 -7.66 1.01 -6.22
C ASP A 53 -6.98 -0.37 -6.24
N PRO A 54 -7.41 -1.35 -5.41
CA PRO A 54 -6.73 -2.65 -5.33
C PRO A 54 -6.87 -3.49 -6.60
N ARG A 55 -7.91 -3.24 -7.42
CA ARG A 55 -8.19 -4.00 -8.66
C ARG A 55 -7.11 -3.80 -9.73
N LYS A 56 -6.52 -2.60 -9.78
CA LYS A 56 -5.48 -2.27 -10.77
C LYS A 56 -4.13 -2.92 -10.45
N CYS A 57 -3.92 -3.32 -9.20
CA CYS A 57 -2.65 -3.84 -8.70
C CYS A 57 -2.68 -5.37 -8.45
N LEU A 58 -3.65 -6.08 -9.05
CA LEU A 58 -3.79 -7.52 -8.86
C LEU A 58 -2.60 -8.28 -9.42
N LYS A 59 -2.04 -7.84 -10.55
CA LYS A 59 -0.90 -8.50 -11.20
C LYS A 59 0.34 -8.46 -10.28
N GLU A 60 0.67 -7.29 -9.75
CA GLU A 60 1.77 -7.09 -8.83
C GLU A 60 1.54 -7.90 -7.53
N GLY A 61 0.29 -8.01 -7.07
CA GLY A 61 -0.07 -8.88 -5.94
C GLY A 61 0.17 -10.36 -6.22
N LYS A 62 -0.10 -10.83 -7.46
CA LYS A 62 0.25 -12.19 -7.90
C LYS A 62 1.77 -12.40 -7.89
N ASP A 63 2.53 -11.41 -8.32
CA ASP A 63 3.99 -11.50 -8.34
C ASP A 63 4.59 -11.57 -6.92
N VAL A 64 4.02 -10.82 -5.96
CA VAL A 64 4.41 -10.90 -4.53
C VAL A 64 4.11 -12.28 -3.95
N THR A 65 2.92 -12.82 -4.20
CA THR A 65 2.52 -14.15 -3.69
C THR A 65 3.35 -15.27 -4.33
N ALA A 66 3.64 -15.17 -5.63
CA ALA A 66 4.54 -16.08 -6.33
C ALA A 66 5.95 -16.07 -5.72
N CYS A 67 6.55 -14.89 -5.53
CA CYS A 67 7.85 -14.76 -4.90
C CYS A 67 7.87 -15.34 -3.47
N GLY A 68 6.81 -15.11 -2.69
CA GLY A 68 6.67 -15.69 -1.36
C GLY A 68 6.64 -17.23 -1.38
N LEU A 69 5.90 -17.82 -2.31
CA LEU A 69 5.85 -19.28 -2.48
C LEU A 69 7.20 -19.85 -2.91
N GLU A 70 7.91 -19.19 -3.82
CA GLU A 70 9.25 -19.60 -4.25
C GLU A 70 10.24 -19.58 -3.09
N PHE A 71 10.24 -18.49 -2.31
CA PHE A 71 11.07 -18.35 -1.13
C PHE A 71 10.80 -19.45 -0.09
N LEU A 72 9.52 -19.73 0.21
CA LEU A 72 9.15 -20.74 1.19
C LEU A 72 9.49 -22.16 0.72
N LYS A 73 9.36 -22.44 -0.59
CA LYS A 73 9.83 -23.70 -1.18
C LYS A 73 11.35 -23.84 -1.02
N LEU A 74 12.11 -22.76 -1.24
CA LEU A 74 13.56 -22.76 -1.10
C LEU A 74 13.99 -22.96 0.37
N MET A 75 13.34 -22.24 1.30
CA MET A 75 13.57 -22.37 2.74
C MET A 75 13.26 -23.79 3.24
N LYS A 76 12.15 -24.39 2.79
CA LYS A 76 11.79 -25.77 3.13
C LYS A 76 12.80 -26.78 2.59
N LYS A 77 13.36 -26.57 1.40
CA LYS A 77 14.36 -27.48 0.81
C LYS A 77 15.70 -27.41 1.54
N ASN A 78 16.11 -26.22 1.97
CA ASN A 78 17.47 -25.98 2.45
C ASN A 78 17.61 -25.97 3.98
N CYS A 79 16.66 -25.39 4.71
CA CYS A 79 16.81 -25.07 6.15
C CYS A 79 15.60 -25.50 7.00
N ALA A 80 14.81 -26.48 6.56
CA ALA A 80 13.60 -26.91 7.29
C ALA A 80 13.90 -27.45 8.70
N ASP A 81 15.03 -28.13 8.86
CA ASP A 81 15.53 -28.72 10.10
C ASP A 81 15.80 -27.67 11.19
N VAL A 82 16.38 -26.52 10.81
CA VAL A 82 16.67 -25.42 11.73
C VAL A 82 15.48 -24.48 11.88
N PHE A 83 14.67 -24.33 10.83
CA PHE A 83 13.52 -23.44 10.84
C PHE A 83 12.38 -23.96 11.74
N ALA A 84 12.12 -25.28 11.73
CA ALA A 84 11.10 -25.92 12.56
C ALA A 84 11.20 -25.62 14.05
N PRO A 85 12.34 -25.87 14.73
CA PRO A 85 12.47 -25.58 16.15
C PRO A 85 12.42 -24.08 16.45
N TYR A 86 12.88 -23.23 15.52
CA TYR A 86 12.86 -21.77 15.72
C TYR A 86 11.44 -21.22 15.83
N TYR A 87 10.56 -21.49 14.85
CA TYR A 87 9.19 -20.98 14.91
C TYR A 87 8.38 -21.68 16.03
N GLN A 88 8.68 -22.94 16.36
CA GLN A 88 8.06 -23.62 17.51
C GLN A 88 8.42 -22.95 18.84
N CYS A 89 9.67 -22.48 18.98
CA CYS A 89 10.07 -21.70 20.14
C CYS A 89 9.29 -20.38 20.23
N ILE A 90 9.15 -19.65 19.11
CA ILE A 90 8.39 -18.39 19.08
C ILE A 90 6.93 -18.65 19.47
N TRP A 91 6.33 -19.74 18.99
CA TRP A 91 4.97 -20.12 19.35
C TRP A 91 4.83 -20.40 20.86
N LYS A 92 5.76 -21.16 21.45
CA LYS A 92 5.70 -21.55 22.87
C LYS A 92 6.06 -20.42 23.84
N HIS A 93 7.04 -19.59 23.50
CA HIS A 93 7.67 -18.64 24.43
C HIS A 93 7.53 -17.17 24.01
N GLY A 94 6.90 -16.88 22.86
CA GLY A 94 6.75 -15.52 22.35
C GLY A 94 5.59 -14.73 22.97
N GLY A 95 4.64 -15.39 23.62
CA GLY A 95 3.47 -14.74 24.23
C GLY A 95 2.58 -14.02 23.21
N PRO A 96 1.75 -13.04 23.64
CA PRO A 96 0.81 -12.36 22.75
C PRO A 96 1.49 -11.49 21.68
N TYR A 97 2.75 -11.11 21.88
CA TYR A 97 3.52 -10.25 20.98
C TYR A 97 4.51 -11.03 20.10
N PHE A 98 4.52 -12.36 20.15
CA PHE A 98 5.48 -13.21 19.43
C PHE A 98 6.95 -12.77 19.62
N SER A 99 7.34 -12.48 20.86
CA SER A 99 8.69 -12.02 21.20
C SER A 99 9.76 -13.06 20.84
N ILE A 100 10.82 -12.60 20.17
CA ILE A 100 11.96 -13.44 19.77
C ILE A 100 13.07 -13.51 20.82
N GLN A 101 12.96 -12.79 21.94
CA GLN A 101 14.03 -12.68 22.95
C GLN A 101 14.44 -14.05 23.50
N ASN A 102 13.47 -14.90 23.83
CA ASN A 102 13.71 -16.24 24.38
C ASN A 102 14.25 -17.23 23.33
N CYS A 103 14.13 -16.92 22.05
CA CYS A 103 14.43 -17.82 20.93
C CYS A 103 15.68 -17.42 20.13
N ARG A 104 16.47 -16.44 20.62
CA ARG A 104 17.70 -15.98 19.95
C ARG A 104 18.72 -17.12 19.73
N LYS A 105 18.79 -18.08 20.65
CA LYS A 105 19.69 -19.25 20.52
C LYS A 105 19.42 -20.07 19.26
N LEU A 106 18.15 -20.20 18.87
CA LEU A 106 17.71 -20.92 17.67
C LEU A 106 17.72 -20.02 16.43
N GLN A 107 17.78 -18.70 16.62
CA GLN A 107 17.89 -17.75 15.53
C GLN A 107 19.27 -17.79 14.87
N TYR A 108 20.36 -17.75 15.63
CA TYR A 108 21.73 -17.80 15.06
C TYR A 108 21.98 -18.95 14.07
N PRO A 109 21.63 -20.21 14.37
CA PRO A 109 21.82 -21.29 13.41
C PRO A 109 20.91 -21.15 12.17
N LEU A 110 19.72 -20.55 12.30
CA LEU A 110 18.87 -20.26 11.15
C LEU A 110 19.50 -19.19 10.26
N ASP A 111 19.96 -18.10 10.86
CA ASP A 111 20.64 -17.00 10.19
C ASP A 111 21.87 -17.53 9.42
N ASN A 112 22.64 -18.45 10.01
CA ASN A 112 23.78 -19.11 9.36
C ASN A 112 23.34 -20.02 8.19
N CYS A 113 22.32 -20.86 8.37
CA CYS A 113 21.83 -21.75 7.31
C CYS A 113 21.35 -20.96 6.08
N VAL A 114 20.60 -19.87 6.31
CA VAL A 114 20.09 -19.01 5.24
C VAL A 114 21.24 -18.28 4.53
N LYS A 115 22.25 -17.82 5.27
CA LYS A 115 23.45 -17.21 4.69
C LYS A 115 24.22 -18.20 3.81
N GLU A 116 24.50 -19.41 4.30
CA GLU A 116 25.32 -20.41 3.59
C GLU A 116 24.59 -21.03 2.39
N LYS A 117 23.33 -21.42 2.54
CA LYS A 117 22.61 -22.17 1.49
C LYS A 117 21.82 -21.30 0.52
N MET A 118 21.41 -20.10 0.95
CA MET A 118 20.57 -19.20 0.14
C MET A 118 21.28 -17.90 -0.23
N GLY A 119 22.48 -17.64 0.31
CA GLY A 119 23.23 -16.40 0.05
C GLY A 119 22.56 -15.14 0.59
N LEU A 120 21.60 -15.29 1.51
CA LEU A 120 20.80 -14.20 2.03
C LEU A 120 21.23 -13.86 3.45
N GLU A 121 21.92 -12.75 3.61
CA GLU A 121 22.21 -12.24 4.95
C GLU A 121 20.98 -11.56 5.56
N ARG A 122 20.81 -11.72 6.87
CA ARG A 122 19.76 -11.03 7.61
C ARG A 122 19.94 -9.50 7.47
N PRO A 123 18.87 -8.75 7.11
CA PRO A 123 18.96 -7.29 7.03
C PRO A 123 19.37 -6.65 8.36
N GLU A 124 20.10 -5.56 8.26
CA GLU A 124 20.39 -4.68 9.39
C GLU A 124 19.12 -4.02 9.94
N LEU A 125 19.21 -3.56 11.19
CA LEU A 125 18.14 -2.77 11.81
C LEU A 125 17.94 -1.48 11.01
N GLY A 126 16.68 -1.21 10.65
CA GLY A 126 16.32 -0.04 9.84
C GLY A 126 16.36 -0.24 8.32
N TYR A 127 16.82 -1.40 7.81
CA TYR A 127 16.81 -1.70 6.37
C TYR A 127 15.44 -1.46 5.72
N PHE A 128 14.36 -1.90 6.37
CA PHE A 128 12.98 -1.75 5.89
C PHE A 128 12.39 -0.35 6.10
N ASN A 129 12.98 0.45 6.98
CA ASN A 129 12.51 1.82 7.26
C ASN A 129 13.08 2.84 6.26
N ARG A 130 14.03 2.44 5.43
CA ARG A 130 14.60 3.30 4.39
C ARG A 130 13.62 3.45 3.24
N VAL A 131 13.31 4.69 2.87
CA VAL A 131 12.60 5.00 1.63
C VAL A 131 13.46 4.54 0.46
N ARG A 132 12.86 3.82 -0.48
CA ARG A 132 13.54 3.35 -1.70
C ARG A 132 12.85 3.89 -2.92
N LEU A 133 13.64 4.18 -3.94
CA LEU A 133 13.15 4.47 -5.28
C LEU A 133 12.89 3.13 -5.96
N VAL A 134 11.70 2.98 -6.54
CA VAL A 134 11.27 1.76 -7.24
C VAL A 134 11.06 2.15 -8.70
N ASP A 135 11.90 1.61 -9.57
CA ASP A 135 11.76 1.81 -11.00
C ASP A 135 10.60 0.95 -11.52
N THR A 136 9.52 1.60 -11.96
CA THR A 136 8.36 0.91 -12.50
C THR A 136 8.17 1.22 -13.98
N LYS A 137 7.71 0.23 -14.75
CA LYS A 137 7.43 0.38 -16.19
C LYS A 137 6.05 0.99 -16.47
N ARG A 138 5.17 1.02 -15.46
CA ARG A 138 3.79 1.48 -15.58
C ARG A 138 3.73 3.01 -15.59
N PRO A 139 2.79 3.62 -16.34
CA PRO A 139 2.60 5.06 -16.32
C PRO A 139 2.03 5.50 -14.96
N LYS A 140 2.45 6.68 -14.50
CA LYS A 140 1.94 7.28 -13.27
C LYS A 140 0.44 7.60 -13.44
N PRO A 141 -0.43 7.24 -12.48
CA PRO A 141 -1.83 7.62 -12.52
C PRO A 141 -1.98 9.14 -12.45
N ILE A 142 -2.75 9.72 -13.37
CA ILE A 142 -3.13 11.13 -13.31
C ILE A 142 -4.42 11.21 -12.50
N PRO A 143 -4.44 11.88 -11.33
CA PRO A 143 -5.67 12.03 -10.57
C PRO A 143 -6.69 12.79 -11.42
N LYS A 144 -7.87 12.20 -11.62
CA LYS A 144 -8.97 12.94 -12.23
C LYS A 144 -9.34 14.07 -11.28
N LEU A 145 -9.55 15.28 -11.81
CA LEU A 145 -10.08 16.37 -10.99
C LEU A 145 -11.35 15.88 -10.31
N ALA A 146 -11.46 16.12 -9.00
CA ALA A 146 -12.72 15.93 -8.32
C ALA A 146 -13.79 16.72 -9.10
N PRO A 147 -15.00 16.18 -9.29
CA PRO A 147 -16.08 16.95 -9.88
C PRO A 147 -16.38 18.11 -8.94
N MET A 148 -15.77 19.26 -9.20
CA MET A 148 -16.16 20.49 -8.55
C MET A 148 -17.55 20.83 -9.08
N PRO A 149 -18.50 21.23 -8.21
CA PRO A 149 -19.75 21.78 -8.71
C PRO A 149 -19.40 22.94 -9.66
N GLU A 150 -20.17 23.09 -10.73
CA GLU A 150 -20.01 24.21 -11.64
C GLU A 150 -20.01 25.51 -10.82
N ARG A 151 -19.08 26.42 -11.16
CA ARG A 151 -19.01 27.72 -10.51
C ARG A 151 -20.35 28.41 -10.72
N ILE A 152 -21.00 28.82 -9.64
CA ILE A 152 -22.20 29.67 -9.70
C ILE A 152 -21.83 30.91 -10.53
N PRO A 153 -22.70 31.38 -11.46
CA PRO A 153 -22.43 32.59 -12.22
C PRO A 153 -22.03 33.74 -11.32
N ASP A 154 -21.11 34.58 -11.80
CA ASP A 154 -20.79 35.81 -11.10
C ASP A 154 -22.05 36.67 -10.95
N MET A 155 -22.09 37.43 -9.87
CA MET A 155 -23.12 38.45 -9.67
C MET A 155 -23.16 39.37 -10.90
N PRO A 156 -24.34 39.78 -11.38
CA PRO A 156 -24.42 40.74 -12.47
C PRO A 156 -23.61 42.00 -12.15
N ASP A 157 -23.01 42.58 -13.17
CA ASP A 157 -22.28 43.85 -13.06
C ASP A 157 -23.29 44.99 -12.82
N PHE A 158 -23.51 45.30 -11.54
CA PHE A 158 -24.44 46.33 -11.10
C PHE A 158 -24.05 47.74 -11.55
N ASP A 159 -22.78 47.98 -11.88
CA ASP A 159 -22.31 49.29 -12.35
C ASP A 159 -22.71 49.54 -13.81
N SER A 160 -22.96 48.47 -14.57
CA SER A 160 -23.42 48.54 -15.96
C SER A 160 -24.95 48.63 -16.10
N MET A 161 -25.68 48.38 -15.01
CA MET A 161 -27.15 48.44 -14.98
C MET A 161 -27.61 49.89 -14.78
N PRO A 162 -28.71 50.32 -15.42
CA PRO A 162 -29.27 51.64 -15.16
C PRO A 162 -29.65 51.75 -13.67
N ASP A 163 -29.37 52.93 -13.10
CA ASP A 163 -29.77 53.24 -11.74
C ASP A 163 -31.29 53.00 -11.59
N PRO A 164 -31.75 52.41 -10.47
CA PRO A 164 -33.17 52.20 -10.27
C PRO A 164 -33.89 53.56 -10.22
N GLU A 165 -35.07 53.67 -10.85
CA GLU A 165 -35.85 54.92 -10.93
C GLU A 165 -36.07 55.62 -9.58
N LYS A 166 -36.15 54.84 -8.48
CA LYS A 166 -36.27 55.38 -7.12
C LYS A 166 -35.02 56.13 -6.63
N LEU A 167 -33.84 55.74 -7.10
CA LEU A 167 -32.58 56.40 -6.80
C LEU A 167 -32.45 57.69 -7.64
N GLU A 168 -32.85 57.65 -8.91
CA GLU A 168 -32.92 58.85 -9.76
C GLU A 168 -33.91 59.88 -9.21
N ALA A 169 -35.12 59.46 -8.82
CA ALA A 169 -36.11 60.33 -8.18
C ALA A 169 -35.58 60.97 -6.88
N ARG A 170 -34.79 60.23 -6.09
CA ARG A 170 -34.14 60.76 -4.89
C ARG A 170 -33.01 61.74 -5.20
N LYS A 171 -32.23 61.48 -6.26
CA LYS A 171 -31.22 62.43 -6.76
C LYS A 171 -31.88 63.74 -7.19
N HIS A 172 -32.97 63.68 -7.96
CA HIS A 172 -33.75 64.86 -8.37
C HIS A 172 -34.33 65.64 -7.18
N VAL A 173 -34.88 64.96 -6.18
CA VAL A 173 -35.39 65.63 -4.96
C VAL A 173 -34.25 66.29 -4.17
N ASN A 174 -33.10 65.63 -4.04
CA ASN A 174 -31.94 66.19 -3.34
C ASN A 174 -31.33 67.38 -4.08
N GLU A 175 -31.26 67.34 -5.42
CA GLU A 175 -30.84 68.47 -6.26
C GLU A 175 -31.83 69.64 -6.18
N ALA A 176 -33.13 69.36 -6.08
CA ALA A 176 -34.16 70.39 -5.91
C ALA A 176 -34.22 70.99 -4.48
N MET A 177 -33.54 70.36 -3.51
CA MET A 177 -33.47 70.80 -2.11
C MET A 177 -32.19 71.58 -1.77
N VAL A 178 -31.27 71.76 -2.73
CA VAL A 178 -30.08 72.62 -2.65
C VAL A 178 -30.36 73.96 -3.33
#